data_AF-A0A496TSM4-F1
#
_entry.id   AF-A0A496TSM4-F1
#
_cell.length_a   1.000
_cell.length_b   1.000
_cell.length_c   1.000
_cell.angle_alpha   90.00
_cell.angle_beta   90.00
_cell.angle_gamma   90.00
#
_symmetry.space_group_name_H-M   'P 1'
#
loop_
_entity.id
_entity.type
_entity.pdbx_description
1 polymer ?
#
loop_
_entity_poly.entity_id
_entity_poly.type
_entity_poly.pdbx_seq_one_letter_code
_entity_poly.pdbx_strand_id
1 'polypeptide(L)'
;MCSIFYSDKKDNIIISKVALTFLCKISKFVMMKLYTGIIFVFLFFSCAVQAPPSGGPVDKTPPAIISFFPPPDTINVDVNTDIFIEFSEQIDKSSLENSLFVSPVFGEKFKIKWRKRKAFLIPPEKLKKDVTYVFNIGTDVKDLRNNHLKNSLSWAFSTGNKINKGKISGSIIGDRKLSGCFIWCFKKEKNKNLNPALSFPDYITQTGDDGKFSLNCIAKGTYRVFAFRDVNDDKKFTPETDPIGIPPEDIYINDSEFQNLNLWIAKVDTIPPDVEYISVLDRNKIEISFSEAIEIMADSIFKIFTENNRELKISNFYSGKNKNSIVLETDIQKENEIYHLKISGLSDLRGNFLFDPGDSLTFLGTATPDTVSPEILSFSPQDSSSDISCNTPISIVFSEPVDTTDINNKISLYSLSDSVNVDGKLIWLSPVEMNFVPSGDLKSQKEYIFSVELENITDKHSNKFQDSLFQVYFITENRDLKGSIIGTIVDSNRFNNFSYHLIITNSTGGKVFSELKINKPGKFNIPYFNTGQYKILVYKDLDNNGRYSFGKLSPFTYSEPFIKIDQPVEIRAGWDTEIGELIFKY
;
A
#
# COMPACT_ATOMS: atom_id res chain seq x y z
N MET A 1 -46.48 23.26 -78.99
CA MET A 1 -47.95 23.27 -78.83
C MET A 1 -48.35 24.68 -78.45
N CYS A 2 -48.67 25.47 -79.47
CA CYS A 2 -50.03 25.86 -79.85
C CYS A 2 -50.42 27.15 -79.12
N SER A 3 -50.15 28.34 -79.68
CA SER A 3 -50.92 29.01 -80.74
C SER A 3 -52.37 29.30 -80.31
N ILE A 4 -52.78 30.57 -80.27
CA ILE A 4 -53.81 31.14 -81.16
C ILE A 4 -54.35 32.49 -80.61
N PHE A 5 -54.15 33.54 -81.43
CA PHE A 5 -55.04 34.66 -81.83
C PHE A 5 -55.79 35.50 -80.75
N TYR A 6 -56.38 36.68 -80.99
CA TYR A 6 -56.90 37.45 -82.14
C TYR A 6 -56.89 38.94 -81.63
N SER A 7 -56.28 39.95 -82.28
CA SER A 7 -56.82 40.78 -83.38
C SER A 7 -57.09 42.24 -82.99
N ASP A 8 -56.68 43.11 -83.92
CA ASP A 8 -57.13 44.45 -84.32
C ASP A 8 -57.44 45.56 -83.29
N LYS A 9 -56.67 46.66 -83.21
CA LYS A 9 -56.43 47.80 -84.14
C LYS A 9 -57.67 48.62 -84.52
N LYS A 10 -57.71 49.86 -84.01
CA LYS A 10 -58.24 51.15 -84.53
C LYS A 10 -58.66 51.99 -83.30
N ASP A 11 -58.36 53.27 -83.11
CA ASP A 11 -57.87 54.33 -83.97
C ASP A 11 -57.14 55.39 -83.14
N ASN A 12 -56.31 56.16 -83.84
CA ASN A 12 -55.49 57.27 -83.36
C ASN A 12 -56.30 58.37 -82.65
N ILE A 13 -55.84 58.83 -81.47
CA ILE A 13 -55.84 60.26 -81.14
C ILE A 13 -54.48 60.62 -80.52
N ILE A 14 -53.67 61.28 -81.34
CA ILE A 14 -52.46 62.00 -80.97
C ILE A 14 -52.91 63.25 -80.20
N ILE A 15 -52.51 63.40 -78.94
CA ILE A 15 -52.14 64.70 -78.36
C ILE A 15 -51.06 64.47 -77.29
N SER A 16 -49.92 65.11 -77.57
CA SER A 16 -48.87 65.57 -76.64
C SER A 16 -48.04 64.54 -75.87
N LYS A 17 -46.96 64.12 -76.55
CA LYS A 17 -45.72 63.47 -76.09
C LYS A 17 -44.93 64.24 -74.99
N VAL A 18 -45.53 65.21 -74.31
CA VAL A 18 -44.84 66.08 -73.31
C VAL A 18 -45.23 65.72 -71.86
N ALA A 19 -46.43 65.20 -71.62
CA ALA A 19 -46.86 64.82 -70.26
C ALA A 19 -46.34 63.44 -69.81
N LEU A 20 -46.15 62.49 -70.74
CA LEU A 20 -45.74 61.12 -70.40
C LEU A 20 -44.23 61.00 -70.06
N THR A 21 -43.41 61.90 -70.62
CA THR A 21 -41.95 61.91 -70.41
C THR A 21 -41.55 62.48 -69.05
N PHE A 22 -42.39 63.34 -68.45
CA PHE A 22 -42.16 63.88 -67.11
C PHE A 22 -42.52 62.88 -66.00
N LEU A 23 -43.64 62.15 -66.16
CA LEU A 23 -44.06 61.11 -65.22
C LEU A 23 -43.09 59.90 -65.21
N CYS A 24 -42.50 59.54 -66.35
CA CYS A 24 -41.54 58.44 -66.42
C CYS A 24 -40.13 58.78 -65.86
N LYS A 25 -39.72 60.06 -65.89
CA LYS A 25 -38.44 60.50 -65.27
C LYS A 25 -38.52 60.58 -63.75
N ILE A 26 -39.65 61.02 -63.20
CA ILE A 26 -39.88 61.06 -61.74
C ILE A 26 -39.96 59.62 -61.18
N SER A 27 -40.61 58.69 -61.89
CA SER A 27 -40.65 57.26 -61.53
C SER A 27 -39.26 56.61 -61.48
N LYS A 28 -38.40 56.83 -62.49
CA LYS A 28 -37.03 56.29 -62.49
C LYS A 28 -36.13 56.94 -61.43
N PHE A 29 -36.30 58.23 -61.14
CA PHE A 29 -35.48 58.93 -60.14
C PHE A 29 -35.89 58.55 -58.70
N VAL A 30 -37.18 58.31 -58.45
CA VAL A 30 -37.69 57.81 -57.16
C VAL A 30 -37.33 56.34 -56.97
N MET A 31 -37.45 55.49 -58.00
CA MET A 31 -36.98 54.10 -57.96
C MET A 31 -35.47 54.00 -57.75
N MET A 32 -34.66 54.85 -58.41
CA MET A 32 -33.20 54.82 -58.26
C MET A 32 -32.77 55.30 -56.86
N LYS A 33 -33.45 56.29 -56.26
CA LYS A 33 -33.25 56.68 -54.86
C LYS A 33 -33.71 55.62 -53.86
N LEU A 34 -34.77 54.86 -54.18
CA LEU A 34 -35.23 53.72 -53.37
C LEU A 34 -34.21 52.58 -53.40
N TYR A 35 -33.64 52.24 -54.57
CA TYR A 35 -32.60 51.23 -54.71
C TYR A 35 -31.27 51.65 -54.08
N THR A 36 -30.84 52.91 -54.21
CA THR A 36 -29.65 53.40 -53.50
C THR A 36 -29.86 53.47 -51.99
N GLY A 37 -31.09 53.78 -51.53
CA GLY A 37 -31.44 53.74 -50.11
C GLY A 37 -31.46 52.33 -49.53
N ILE A 38 -32.02 51.36 -50.26
CA ILE A 38 -32.05 49.94 -49.84
C ILE A 38 -30.62 49.33 -49.85
N ILE A 39 -29.78 49.67 -50.83
CA ILE A 39 -28.37 49.23 -50.87
C ILE A 39 -27.54 49.88 -49.76
N PHE A 40 -27.81 51.15 -49.40
CA PHE A 40 -27.14 51.83 -48.28
C PHE A 40 -27.59 51.28 -46.92
N VAL A 41 -28.83 50.81 -46.78
CA VAL A 41 -29.33 50.13 -45.58
C VAL A 41 -28.74 48.71 -45.44
N PHE A 42 -28.48 48.00 -46.54
CA PHE A 42 -27.77 46.72 -46.50
C PHE A 42 -26.26 46.84 -46.18
N LEU A 43 -25.63 48.00 -46.44
CA LEU A 43 -24.23 48.25 -46.05
C LEU A 43 -24.02 48.39 -44.53
N PHE A 44 -25.09 48.57 -43.73
CA PHE A 44 -25.02 48.60 -42.26
C PHE A 44 -25.40 47.27 -41.59
N PHE A 45 -25.71 46.22 -42.36
CA PHE A 45 -25.94 44.86 -41.85
C PHE A 45 -24.72 43.93 -41.99
N SER A 46 -23.52 44.48 -42.21
CA SER A 46 -22.29 43.75 -41.96
C SER A 46 -21.96 43.83 -40.47
N CYS A 47 -22.65 43.03 -39.66
CA CYS A 47 -22.15 42.68 -38.33
C CYS A 47 -20.75 42.05 -38.52
N ALA A 48 -19.71 42.78 -38.09
CA ALA A 48 -18.42 42.15 -37.85
C ALA A 48 -18.65 41.05 -36.81
N VAL A 49 -18.53 39.80 -37.24
CA VAL A 49 -18.50 38.66 -36.31
C VAL A 49 -17.34 38.93 -35.35
N GLN A 50 -17.66 39.24 -34.09
CA GLN A 50 -16.68 39.20 -33.01
C GLN A 50 -16.30 37.73 -32.81
N ALA A 51 -15.39 37.24 -33.65
CA ALA A 51 -14.65 36.03 -33.31
C ALA A 51 -13.78 36.39 -32.11
N PRO A 52 -13.79 35.60 -31.02
CA PRO A 52 -12.81 35.78 -29.96
C PRO A 52 -11.41 35.74 -30.62
N PRO A 53 -10.46 36.57 -30.18
CA PRO A 53 -9.11 36.55 -30.75
C PRO A 53 -8.63 35.11 -30.76
N SER A 54 -8.22 34.59 -31.92
CA SER A 54 -7.64 33.26 -31.99
C SER A 54 -6.44 33.26 -31.06
N GLY A 55 -6.58 32.62 -29.90
CA GLY A 55 -5.50 32.52 -28.93
C GLY A 55 -4.26 32.02 -29.66
N GLY A 56 -3.12 32.67 -29.42
CA GLY A 56 -1.85 32.19 -29.95
C GLY A 56 -1.63 30.72 -29.59
N PRO A 57 -0.67 30.03 -30.24
CA PRO A 57 -0.38 28.65 -29.93
C PRO A 57 -0.19 28.50 -28.40
N VAL A 58 -0.82 27.47 -27.83
CA VAL A 58 -0.69 27.17 -26.40
C VAL A 58 0.79 27.05 -26.09
N ASP A 59 1.25 27.83 -25.12
CA ASP A 59 2.63 27.74 -24.67
C ASP A 59 2.86 26.38 -24.02
N LYS A 60 3.83 25.64 -24.56
CA LYS A 60 4.24 24.32 -24.07
C LYS A 60 5.69 24.32 -23.59
N THR A 61 6.30 25.49 -23.48
CA THR A 61 7.70 25.62 -23.09
C THR A 61 7.79 25.48 -21.57
N PRO A 62 8.57 24.51 -21.05
CA PRO A 62 8.77 24.40 -19.62
C PRO A 62 9.54 25.60 -19.05
N PRO A 63 9.21 26.06 -17.83
CA PRO A 63 10.07 27.00 -17.12
C PRO A 63 11.44 26.37 -16.88
N ALA A 64 12.48 27.20 -16.85
CA ALA A 64 13.84 26.83 -16.52
C ALA A 64 14.39 27.76 -15.43
N ILE A 65 15.32 27.25 -14.62
CA ILE A 65 16.04 28.07 -13.64
C ILE A 65 17.29 28.63 -14.32
N ILE A 66 17.44 29.95 -14.29
CA ILE A 66 18.53 30.69 -14.92
C ILE A 66 19.70 30.88 -13.96
N SER A 67 19.42 31.22 -12.69
CA SER A 67 20.48 31.42 -11.70
C SER A 67 19.97 31.29 -10.26
N PHE A 68 20.91 31.02 -9.35
CA PHE A 68 20.74 31.04 -7.90
C PHE A 68 21.66 32.08 -7.29
N PHE A 69 21.23 32.65 -6.18
CA PHE A 69 22.10 33.38 -5.29
C PHE A 69 21.85 32.94 -3.85
N PRO A 70 22.89 32.60 -3.06
CA PRO A 70 24.29 32.44 -3.48
C PRO A 70 24.48 31.40 -4.60
N PRO A 71 25.53 31.52 -5.43
CA PRO A 71 25.85 30.49 -6.42
C PRO A 71 26.04 29.11 -5.76
N PRO A 72 25.74 28.01 -6.46
CA PRO A 72 26.02 26.66 -5.95
C PRO A 72 27.47 26.51 -5.51
N ASP A 73 27.69 25.72 -4.48
CA ASP A 73 28.99 25.38 -3.90
C ASP A 73 29.76 26.55 -3.25
N THR A 74 29.10 27.68 -3.02
CA THR A 74 29.72 28.83 -2.32
C THR A 74 29.91 28.54 -0.82
N ILE A 75 31.08 28.87 -0.28
CA ILE A 75 31.42 28.77 1.15
C ILE A 75 31.58 30.16 1.78
N ASN A 76 31.63 30.22 3.12
CA ASN A 76 31.76 31.45 3.91
C ASN A 76 30.70 32.51 3.57
N VAL A 77 29.49 32.06 3.23
CA VAL A 77 28.36 32.94 2.92
C VAL A 77 27.94 33.69 4.18
N ASP A 78 27.70 35.00 4.05
CA ASP A 78 27.22 35.81 5.17
C ASP A 78 25.85 35.32 5.65
N VAL A 79 25.70 35.24 6.98
CA VAL A 79 24.47 34.78 7.62
C VAL A 79 23.24 35.68 7.39
N ASN A 80 23.44 36.89 6.87
CA ASN A 80 22.39 37.82 6.44
C ASN A 80 22.31 37.96 4.90
N THR A 81 22.92 37.05 4.14
CA THR A 81 22.87 37.11 2.68
C THR A 81 21.43 37.13 2.16
N ASP A 82 21.23 37.84 1.05
CA ASP A 82 20.04 37.63 0.24
C ASP A 82 20.07 36.22 -0.38
N ILE A 83 18.89 35.64 -0.59
CA ILE A 83 18.73 34.35 -1.26
C ILE A 83 17.67 34.52 -2.35
N PHE A 84 17.99 34.18 -3.61
CA PHE A 84 17.00 34.22 -4.68
C PHE A 84 17.20 33.15 -5.75
N ILE A 85 16.10 32.85 -6.45
CA ILE A 85 16.07 32.03 -7.66
C ILE A 85 15.58 32.90 -8.82
N GLU A 86 16.26 32.88 -9.95
CA GLU A 86 15.81 33.52 -11.20
C GLU A 86 15.32 32.47 -12.20
N PHE A 87 14.11 32.65 -12.73
CA PHE A 87 13.51 31.75 -13.72
C PHE A 87 13.51 32.36 -15.13
N SER A 88 13.37 31.50 -16.15
CA SER A 88 13.21 31.89 -17.56
C SER A 88 11.90 32.64 -17.80
N GLU A 89 10.90 32.44 -16.95
CA GLU A 89 9.57 33.04 -17.08
C GLU A 89 8.88 33.27 -15.73
N GLN A 90 7.62 33.68 -15.75
CA GLN A 90 6.82 33.87 -14.54
C GLN A 90 6.28 32.52 -14.05
N ILE A 91 6.44 32.28 -12.75
CA ILE A 91 6.08 31.04 -12.09
C ILE A 91 4.80 31.24 -11.28
N ASP A 92 3.95 30.21 -11.24
CA ASP A 92 2.86 30.13 -10.30
C ASP A 92 3.40 30.10 -8.87
N LYS A 93 3.03 31.10 -8.06
CA LYS A 93 3.67 31.35 -6.76
C LYS A 93 3.45 30.20 -5.79
N SER A 94 2.23 29.65 -5.77
CA SER A 94 1.88 28.50 -4.94
C SER A 94 2.66 27.25 -5.32
N SER A 95 2.91 27.02 -6.61
CA SER A 95 3.69 25.87 -7.07
C SER A 95 5.12 25.90 -6.53
N LEU A 96 5.82 27.05 -6.57
CA LEU A 96 7.16 27.17 -6.00
C LEU A 96 7.15 27.03 -4.48
N GLU A 97 6.21 27.70 -3.81
CA GLU A 97 6.07 27.56 -2.36
C GLU A 97 5.78 26.11 -1.95
N ASN A 98 5.10 25.36 -2.82
CA ASN A 98 4.77 23.97 -2.55
C ASN A 98 5.89 22.98 -2.80
N SER A 99 6.74 23.25 -3.79
CA SER A 99 7.80 22.35 -4.25
C SER A 99 9.21 22.76 -3.79
N LEU A 100 9.33 23.80 -2.95
CA LEU A 100 10.60 24.25 -2.38
C LEU A 100 10.81 23.65 -0.99
N PHE A 101 11.86 22.83 -0.86
CA PHE A 101 12.28 22.25 0.41
C PHE A 101 13.68 22.74 0.78
N VAL A 102 13.87 23.13 2.04
CA VAL A 102 15.14 23.67 2.53
C VAL A 102 15.62 22.83 3.70
N SER A 103 16.88 22.38 3.63
CA SER A 103 17.58 21.69 4.70
C SER A 103 18.77 22.53 5.17
N PRO A 104 18.99 22.71 6.50
CA PRO A 104 18.12 22.26 7.58
C PRO A 104 16.75 22.93 7.58
N VAL A 105 15.72 22.17 8.00
CA VAL A 105 14.36 22.69 8.08
C VAL A 105 14.26 23.75 9.17
N PHE A 106 13.57 24.83 8.82
CA PHE A 106 13.21 25.88 9.77
C PHE A 106 11.83 25.52 10.36
N GLY A 107 11.60 25.86 11.64
CA GLY A 107 10.29 25.62 12.26
C GLY A 107 9.13 26.34 11.56
N GLU A 108 9.44 27.36 10.74
CA GLU A 108 8.51 28.08 9.87
C GLU A 108 8.99 28.06 8.40
N LYS A 109 8.08 28.30 7.46
CA LYS A 109 8.39 28.35 6.03
C LYS A 109 9.10 29.66 5.64
N PHE A 110 9.89 29.60 4.58
CA PHE A 110 10.44 30.80 3.94
C PHE A 110 9.31 31.64 3.35
N LYS A 111 9.38 32.96 3.54
CA LYS A 111 8.49 33.90 2.85
C LYS A 111 9.08 34.22 1.48
N ILE A 112 8.29 34.07 0.41
CA ILE A 112 8.75 34.34 -0.95
C ILE A 112 8.27 35.73 -1.41
N LYS A 113 9.20 36.66 -1.63
CA LYS A 113 8.91 37.95 -2.28
C LYS A 113 9.27 37.89 -3.76
N TRP A 114 8.33 38.26 -4.61
CA TRP A 114 8.53 38.22 -6.06
C TRP A 114 8.93 39.58 -6.64
N ARG A 115 9.93 39.59 -7.52
CA ARG A 115 10.24 40.74 -8.39
C ARG A 115 10.44 40.23 -9.81
N LYS A 116 9.47 40.46 -10.69
CA LYS A 116 9.44 39.92 -12.06
C LYS A 116 9.59 38.38 -12.05
N ARG A 117 10.68 37.84 -12.59
CA ARG A 117 10.99 36.40 -12.65
C ARG A 117 11.90 35.91 -11.50
N LYS A 118 12.13 36.76 -10.49
CA LYS A 118 12.96 36.43 -9.33
C LYS A 118 12.11 36.17 -8.10
N ALA A 119 12.35 35.02 -7.47
CA ALA A 119 11.81 34.65 -6.17
C ALA A 119 12.86 34.90 -5.09
N PHE A 120 12.67 35.94 -4.27
CA PHE A 120 13.52 36.22 -3.11
C PHE A 120 13.01 35.42 -1.91
N LEU A 121 13.86 34.53 -1.40
CA LEU A 121 13.55 33.62 -0.30
C LEU A 121 14.00 34.28 1.01
N ILE A 122 13.04 34.65 1.84
CA ILE A 122 13.29 35.30 3.13
C ILE A 122 13.18 34.23 4.22
N PRO A 123 14.30 33.88 4.89
CA PRO A 123 14.26 32.90 5.96
C PRO A 123 13.48 33.47 7.17
N PRO A 124 12.79 32.62 7.94
CA PRO A 124 12.03 33.07 9.10
C PRO A 124 12.92 33.55 10.25
N GLU A 125 14.14 33.00 10.35
CA GLU A 125 15.20 33.45 11.26
C GLU A 125 16.51 33.59 10.50
N LYS A 126 17.49 34.27 11.11
CA LYS A 126 18.83 34.45 10.53
C LYS A 126 19.50 33.10 10.28
N LEU A 127 20.29 32.99 9.19
CA LEU A 127 21.05 31.78 8.92
C LEU A 127 22.04 31.48 10.06
N LYS A 128 22.21 30.20 10.37
CA LYS A 128 23.11 29.69 11.39
C LYS A 128 24.53 29.67 10.82
N LYS A 129 25.51 29.97 11.69
CA LYS A 129 26.94 29.88 11.34
C LYS A 129 27.35 28.41 11.17
N ASP A 130 28.32 28.16 10.30
CA ASP A 130 28.91 26.84 10.06
C ASP A 130 27.90 25.76 9.64
N VAL A 131 26.91 26.14 8.83
CA VAL A 131 25.86 25.26 8.33
C VAL A 131 25.87 25.23 6.80
N THR A 132 25.77 24.02 6.25
CA THR A 132 25.46 23.80 4.83
C THR A 132 23.95 23.87 4.64
N TYR A 133 23.49 24.78 3.80
CA TYR A 133 22.10 24.91 3.39
C TYR A 133 21.90 24.25 2.03
N VAL A 134 20.88 23.41 1.92
CA VAL A 134 20.50 22.67 0.71
C VAL A 134 19.06 23.04 0.37
N PHE A 135 18.84 23.47 -0.86
CA PHE A 135 17.53 23.79 -1.39
C PHE A 135 17.19 22.80 -2.50
N ASN A 136 16.06 22.13 -2.35
CA ASN A 136 15.52 21.18 -3.32
C ASN A 136 14.25 21.78 -3.95
N ILE A 137 14.21 21.83 -5.27
CA ILE A 137 13.05 22.25 -6.06
C ILE A 137 12.50 21.03 -6.81
N GLY A 138 11.25 20.68 -6.54
CA GLY A 138 10.53 19.62 -7.24
C GLY A 138 10.09 20.01 -8.66
N THR A 139 9.72 19.01 -9.46
CA THR A 139 9.18 19.19 -10.83
C THR A 139 7.77 19.78 -10.86
N ASP A 140 7.09 19.84 -9.71
CA ASP A 140 5.74 20.41 -9.59
C ASP A 140 5.70 21.94 -9.67
N VAL A 141 6.84 22.62 -9.75
CA VAL A 141 6.90 24.05 -10.07
C VAL A 141 6.37 24.28 -11.48
N LYS A 142 5.40 25.20 -11.62
CA LYS A 142 4.74 25.48 -12.90
C LYS A 142 4.84 26.94 -13.28
N ASP A 143 4.83 27.20 -14.58
CA ASP A 143 4.61 28.55 -15.11
C ASP A 143 3.13 28.97 -14.99
N LEU A 144 2.81 30.19 -15.45
CA LEU A 144 1.43 30.69 -15.54
C LEU A 144 0.58 30.07 -16.67
N ARG A 145 1.12 29.06 -17.38
CA ARG A 145 0.49 28.32 -18.47
C ARG A 145 0.41 26.82 -18.17
N ASN A 146 0.71 26.42 -16.93
CA ASN A 146 0.67 25.06 -16.41
C ASN A 146 1.72 24.11 -17.04
N ASN A 147 2.81 24.64 -17.58
CA ASN A 147 3.99 23.83 -17.92
C ASN A 147 4.85 23.62 -16.69
N HIS A 148 5.25 22.37 -16.46
CA HIS A 148 6.03 21.95 -15.30
C HIS A 148 7.53 22.09 -15.54
N LEU A 149 8.29 22.33 -14.47
CA LEU A 149 9.75 22.26 -14.51
C LEU A 149 10.19 20.87 -14.97
N LYS A 150 11.06 20.81 -15.98
CA LYS A 150 11.43 19.54 -16.64
C LYS A 150 12.14 18.56 -15.69
N ASN A 151 13.03 19.07 -14.84
CA ASN A 151 13.83 18.28 -13.91
C ASN A 151 13.78 18.93 -12.54
N SER A 152 13.76 18.11 -11.48
CA SER A 152 14.03 18.62 -10.14
C SER A 152 15.48 19.10 -10.04
N LEU A 153 15.73 20.03 -9.13
CA LEU A 153 17.05 20.61 -8.95
C LEU A 153 17.39 20.76 -7.46
N SER A 154 18.62 20.45 -7.12
CA SER A 154 19.19 20.65 -5.79
C SER A 154 20.36 21.63 -5.88
N TRP A 155 20.39 22.66 -5.04
CA TRP A 155 21.55 23.55 -4.93
C TRP A 155 21.91 23.77 -3.46
N ALA A 156 23.19 23.94 -3.18
CA ALA A 156 23.69 24.11 -1.82
C ALA A 156 24.74 25.22 -1.70
N PHE A 157 24.83 25.82 -0.52
CA PHE A 157 25.90 26.74 -0.12
C PHE A 157 26.18 26.57 1.38
N SER A 158 27.28 27.11 1.89
CA SER A 158 27.64 27.05 3.30
C SER A 158 27.98 28.41 3.90
N THR A 159 27.48 28.65 5.11
CA THR A 159 27.89 29.80 5.94
C THR A 159 29.23 29.55 6.64
N GLY A 160 29.74 28.31 6.61
CA GLY A 160 31.07 27.94 7.10
C GLY A 160 32.09 27.75 5.97
N ASN A 161 33.28 27.29 6.33
CA ASN A 161 34.41 27.13 5.41
C ASN A 161 34.36 25.85 4.55
N LYS A 162 33.29 25.05 4.66
CA LYS A 162 33.12 23.80 3.92
C LYS A 162 31.66 23.50 3.65
N ILE A 163 31.41 22.75 2.58
CA ILE A 163 30.12 22.12 2.29
C ILE A 163 30.19 20.66 2.73
N ASN A 164 29.16 20.21 3.43
CA ASN A 164 29.04 18.82 3.84
C ASN A 164 28.91 17.90 2.62
N LYS A 165 29.52 16.71 2.68
CA LYS A 165 29.59 15.79 1.54
C LYS A 165 28.78 14.50 1.71
N GLY A 166 28.26 14.26 2.91
CA GLY A 166 27.49 13.06 3.20
C GLY A 166 26.25 12.94 2.31
N LYS A 167 25.88 11.71 1.98
CA LYS A 167 24.71 11.43 1.15
C LYS A 167 24.00 10.17 1.64
N ILE A 168 22.67 10.20 1.67
CA ILE A 168 21.83 9.02 1.92
C ILE A 168 20.93 8.83 0.70
N SER A 169 21.00 7.68 0.06
CA SER A 169 20.15 7.31 -1.07
C SER A 169 19.48 5.96 -0.84
N GLY A 170 18.31 5.80 -1.46
CA GLY A 170 17.46 4.66 -1.20
C GLY A 170 16.22 4.62 -2.08
N SER A 171 15.35 3.68 -1.76
CA SER A 171 14.07 3.51 -2.43
C SER A 171 12.96 3.22 -1.43
N ILE A 172 11.74 3.58 -1.80
CA ILE A 172 10.55 3.20 -1.04
C ILE A 172 9.76 2.14 -1.79
N ILE A 173 9.05 1.30 -1.05
CA ILE A 173 8.03 0.39 -1.58
C ILE A 173 6.71 0.62 -0.84
N GLY A 174 5.60 0.31 -1.50
CA GLY A 174 4.27 0.49 -0.94
C GLY A 174 3.18 0.31 -1.99
N ASP A 175 1.93 0.25 -1.53
CA ASP A 175 0.82 -0.25 -2.35
C ASP A 175 0.31 0.75 -3.40
N ARG A 176 0.55 2.06 -3.21
CA ARG A 176 0.06 3.11 -4.11
C ARG A 176 0.96 4.34 -4.09
N LYS A 177 1.15 4.96 -5.28
CA LYS A 177 1.85 6.24 -5.54
C LYS A 177 3.14 6.40 -4.74
N LEU A 178 4.26 6.06 -5.37
CA LEU A 178 5.60 6.21 -4.79
C LEU A 178 6.23 7.58 -5.10
N SER A 179 5.62 8.38 -5.98
CA SER A 179 6.06 9.73 -6.35
C SER A 179 5.69 10.74 -5.26
N GLY A 180 6.61 11.62 -4.89
CA GLY A 180 6.34 12.75 -3.99
C GLY A 180 6.16 12.36 -2.51
N CYS A 181 6.48 11.13 -2.12
CA CYS A 181 6.52 10.75 -0.71
C CYS A 181 7.66 11.50 -0.01
N PHE A 182 7.41 11.95 1.21
CA PHE A 182 8.38 12.68 2.00
C PHE A 182 9.41 11.75 2.60
N ILE A 183 10.68 12.16 2.53
CA ILE A 183 11.79 11.52 3.21
C ILE A 183 12.32 12.49 4.26
N TRP A 184 12.13 12.15 5.52
CA TRP A 184 12.48 12.97 6.66
C TRP A 184 13.64 12.35 7.42
N CYS A 185 14.75 13.07 7.49
CA CYS A 185 15.99 12.61 8.09
C CYS A 185 16.33 13.46 9.32
N PHE A 186 16.45 12.80 10.47
CA PHE A 186 16.67 13.43 11.75
C PHE A 186 18.03 13.06 12.32
N LYS A 187 18.76 14.04 12.85
CA LYS A 187 20.01 13.79 13.58
C LYS A 187 19.69 13.25 14.97
N LYS A 188 20.16 12.03 15.26
CA LYS A 188 19.82 11.28 16.49
C LYS A 188 20.23 12.02 17.77
N GLU A 189 21.40 12.64 17.78
CA GLU A 189 21.94 13.36 18.96
C GLU A 189 21.05 14.53 19.40
N LYS A 190 20.30 15.14 18.47
CA LYS A 190 19.43 16.29 18.72
C LYS A 190 18.06 15.88 19.29
N ASN A 191 17.64 14.65 19.02
CA ASN A 191 16.28 14.18 19.28
C ASN A 191 16.32 12.79 19.95
N LYS A 192 16.25 12.74 21.29
CA LYS A 192 16.28 11.44 22.01
C LYS A 192 15.01 10.61 21.82
N ASN A 193 13.85 11.28 21.76
CA ASN A 193 12.54 10.66 21.51
C ASN A 193 12.06 11.06 20.12
N LEU A 194 12.66 10.48 19.09
CA LEU A 194 12.35 10.77 17.69
C LEU A 194 10.95 10.30 17.33
N ASN A 195 10.03 11.26 17.20
CA ASN A 195 8.71 11.04 16.64
C ASN A 195 8.47 12.06 15.51
N PRO A 196 8.29 11.60 14.25
CA PRO A 196 8.05 12.49 13.12
C PRO A 196 6.72 13.27 13.24
N ALA A 197 5.79 12.84 14.09
CA ALA A 197 4.54 13.58 14.34
C ALA A 197 4.75 14.82 15.24
N LEU A 198 5.85 14.85 16.00
CA LEU A 198 6.10 15.87 17.04
C LEU A 198 7.27 16.79 16.71
N SER A 199 8.05 16.51 15.66
CA SER A 199 9.29 17.22 15.37
C SER A 199 9.57 17.32 13.87
N PHE A 200 10.25 18.40 13.47
CA PHE A 200 10.69 18.60 12.08
C PHE A 200 12.07 17.95 11.82
N PRO A 201 12.32 17.48 10.60
CA PRO A 201 13.56 16.80 10.26
C PRO A 201 14.71 17.80 10.12
N ASP A 202 15.95 17.30 10.22
CA ASP A 202 17.13 18.10 9.90
C ASP A 202 17.40 18.12 8.38
N TYR A 203 16.98 17.09 7.65
CA TYR A 203 17.04 17.08 6.18
C TYR A 203 15.75 16.52 5.60
N ILE A 204 15.31 17.09 4.48
CA ILE A 204 14.07 16.74 3.81
C ILE A 204 14.29 16.61 2.29
N THR A 205 13.69 15.58 1.71
CA THR A 205 13.54 15.44 0.25
C THR A 205 12.23 14.73 -0.06
N GLN A 206 11.94 14.56 -1.34
CA GLN A 206 10.83 13.75 -1.83
C GLN A 206 11.33 12.68 -2.80
N THR A 207 10.55 11.63 -2.94
CA THR A 207 10.81 10.55 -3.90
C THR A 207 10.42 10.95 -5.33
N GLY A 208 11.16 10.45 -6.30
CA GLY A 208 10.78 10.50 -7.71
C GLY A 208 9.67 9.50 -8.06
N ASP A 209 9.27 9.47 -9.32
CA ASP A 209 8.20 8.57 -9.81
C ASP A 209 8.52 7.08 -9.65
N ASP A 210 9.81 6.73 -9.62
CA ASP A 210 10.30 5.38 -9.40
C ASP A 210 10.43 5.00 -7.91
N GLY A 211 10.02 5.90 -7.00
CA GLY A 211 10.15 5.70 -5.56
C GLY A 211 11.57 5.87 -5.02
N LYS A 212 12.54 6.31 -5.83
CA LYS A 212 13.90 6.57 -5.37
C LYS A 212 14.04 7.95 -4.77
N PHE A 213 14.97 8.10 -3.84
CA PHE A 213 15.28 9.37 -3.21
C PHE A 213 16.79 9.54 -2.97
N SER A 214 17.20 10.79 -2.80
CA SER A 214 18.55 11.16 -2.42
C SER A 214 18.54 12.39 -1.52
N LEU A 215 19.15 12.26 -0.34
CA LEU A 215 19.46 13.35 0.57
C LEU A 215 20.95 13.69 0.40
N ASN A 216 21.25 14.92 0.00
CA ASN A 216 22.61 15.36 -0.31
C ASN A 216 23.14 16.33 0.75
N CYS A 217 24.45 16.50 0.78
CA CYS A 217 25.16 17.44 1.65
C CYS A 217 24.84 17.29 3.14
N ILE A 218 24.74 16.04 3.59
CA ILE A 218 24.44 15.69 4.97
C ILE A 218 25.72 15.82 5.81
N ALA A 219 25.62 16.51 6.95
CA ALA A 219 26.72 16.62 7.90
C ALA A 219 27.07 15.28 8.54
N LYS A 220 28.31 15.13 9.02
CA LYS A 220 28.73 13.96 9.79
C LYS A 220 27.83 13.74 11.02
N GLY A 221 27.42 12.50 11.25
CA GLY A 221 26.60 12.10 12.40
C GLY A 221 25.77 10.84 12.16
N THR A 222 24.99 10.47 13.17
CA THR A 222 24.02 9.37 13.10
C THR A 222 22.63 9.92 12.86
N TYR A 223 21.91 9.32 11.92
CA TYR A 223 20.63 9.78 11.42
C TYR A 223 19.57 8.69 11.46
N ARG A 224 18.33 9.09 11.70
CA ARG A 224 17.15 8.25 11.51
C ARG A 224 16.32 8.80 10.37
N VAL A 225 15.97 7.96 9.42
CA VAL A 225 15.30 8.37 8.19
C VAL A 225 13.96 7.67 8.09
N PHE A 226 12.90 8.46 8.04
CA PHE A 226 11.53 7.99 7.83
C PHE A 226 11.07 8.36 6.43
N ALA A 227 10.21 7.53 5.86
CA ALA A 227 9.43 7.89 4.68
C ALA A 227 7.96 7.95 5.04
N PHE A 228 7.19 8.91 4.51
CA PHE A 228 5.74 8.85 4.65
C PHE A 228 5.06 9.43 3.42
N ARG A 229 3.83 8.96 3.20
CA ARG A 229 2.94 9.54 2.20
C ARG A 229 1.96 10.44 2.91
N ASP A 230 2.14 11.74 2.70
CA ASP A 230 1.23 12.77 3.14
C ASP A 230 -0.09 12.66 2.37
N VAL A 231 -1.14 12.14 3.03
CA VAL A 231 -2.44 11.89 2.40
C VAL A 231 -3.30 13.15 2.41
N ASN A 232 -3.15 14.01 3.41
CA ASN A 232 -3.95 15.23 3.59
C ASN A 232 -3.29 16.50 3.00
N ASP A 233 -2.08 16.37 2.44
CA ASP A 233 -1.27 17.42 1.79
C ASP A 233 -0.95 18.59 2.74
N ASP A 234 -0.82 18.32 4.03
CA ASP A 234 -0.50 19.34 5.06
C ASP A 234 1.01 19.48 5.33
N LYS A 235 1.82 18.64 4.69
CA LYS A 235 3.29 18.53 4.78
C LYS A 235 3.81 18.14 6.15
N LYS A 236 2.97 17.53 6.96
CA LYS A 236 3.31 16.94 8.24
C LYS A 236 3.04 15.45 8.16
N PHE A 237 3.58 14.73 9.13
CA PHE A 237 3.25 13.35 9.31
C PHE A 237 2.09 13.23 10.31
N THR A 238 0.96 12.69 9.85
CA THR A 238 -0.24 12.41 10.65
C THR A 238 -0.40 10.90 10.85
N PRO A 239 -0.09 10.35 12.04
CA PRO A 239 -0.06 8.90 12.28
C PRO A 239 -1.34 8.14 11.89
N GLU A 240 -2.50 8.76 12.06
CA GLU A 240 -3.81 8.13 11.81
C GLU A 240 -4.13 7.96 10.31
N THR A 241 -3.57 8.82 9.46
CA THR A 241 -3.92 8.87 8.03
C THR A 241 -2.78 8.47 7.12
N ASP A 242 -1.55 8.83 7.49
CA ASP A 242 -0.39 8.81 6.62
C ASP A 242 0.36 7.49 6.76
N PRO A 243 0.47 6.70 5.69
CA PRO A 243 1.35 5.55 5.66
C PRO A 243 2.80 5.98 5.93
N ILE A 244 3.51 5.22 6.76
CA ILE A 244 4.90 5.47 7.14
C ILE A 244 5.77 4.24 6.84
N GLY A 245 7.01 4.50 6.42
CA GLY A 245 8.10 3.54 6.37
C GLY A 245 9.13 3.90 7.44
N ILE A 246 9.26 3.01 8.41
CA ILE A 246 10.25 3.09 9.50
C ILE A 246 11.55 2.43 9.00
N PRO A 247 12.73 2.96 9.36
CA PRO A 247 13.98 2.37 8.89
C PRO A 247 14.32 1.09 9.64
N PRO A 248 15.14 0.20 9.04
CA PRO A 248 15.64 -1.00 9.72
C PRO A 248 16.77 -0.71 10.71
N GLU A 249 17.43 0.45 10.60
CA GLU A 249 18.49 0.89 11.50
C GLU A 249 18.70 2.41 11.46
N ASP A 250 19.55 2.92 12.37
CA ASP A 250 20.07 4.28 12.26
C ASP A 250 21.30 4.32 11.35
N ILE A 251 21.42 5.35 10.52
CA ILE A 251 22.45 5.48 9.50
C ILE A 251 23.58 6.38 9.99
N TYR A 252 24.81 5.88 9.94
CA TYR A 252 26.00 6.69 10.22
C TYR A 252 26.60 7.28 8.94
N ILE A 253 26.80 8.60 8.92
CA ILE A 253 27.42 9.34 7.82
C ILE A 253 28.75 9.95 8.28
N ASN A 254 29.81 9.69 7.52
CA ASN A 254 31.15 10.25 7.74
C ASN A 254 31.74 10.78 6.42
N ASP A 255 31.10 11.81 5.85
CA ASP A 255 31.43 12.39 4.53
C ASP A 255 31.44 11.35 3.39
N SER A 256 30.72 10.24 3.58
CA SER A 256 30.53 9.14 2.65
C SER A 256 29.08 9.06 2.18
N GLU A 257 28.83 8.25 1.16
CA GLU A 257 27.48 7.89 0.73
C GLU A 257 27.02 6.61 1.42
N PHE A 258 25.83 6.65 2.01
CA PHE A 258 25.05 5.46 2.35
C PHE A 258 24.06 5.21 1.21
N GLN A 259 24.11 4.01 0.62
CA GLN A 259 23.25 3.60 -0.49
C GLN A 259 22.31 2.47 -0.05
N ASN A 260 21.22 2.29 -0.79
CA ASN A 260 20.25 1.21 -0.61
C ASN A 260 19.51 1.24 0.74
N LEU A 261 19.17 2.43 1.24
CA LEU A 261 18.18 2.52 2.30
C LEU A 261 16.79 2.19 1.74
N ASN A 262 16.30 0.98 1.98
CA ASN A 262 14.97 0.57 1.56
C ASN A 262 13.97 0.78 2.70
N LEU A 263 12.85 1.46 2.41
CA LEU A 263 11.79 1.73 3.36
C LEU A 263 10.46 1.20 2.83
N TRP A 264 9.73 0.45 3.66
CA TRP A 264 8.41 -0.05 3.27
C TRP A 264 7.33 0.83 3.89
N ILE A 265 6.67 1.63 3.04
CA ILE A 265 5.57 2.48 3.45
C ILE A 265 4.28 1.66 3.52
N ALA A 266 3.68 1.57 4.70
CA ALA A 266 2.38 0.96 4.93
C ALA A 266 1.55 1.80 5.91
N LYS A 267 0.22 1.63 5.87
CA LYS A 267 -0.61 2.08 7.00
C LYS A 267 -0.28 1.17 8.17
N VAL A 268 0.30 1.72 9.21
CA VAL A 268 0.47 1.00 10.47
C VAL A 268 -0.90 0.99 11.12
N ASP A 269 -1.44 -0.20 11.36
CA ASP A 269 -2.61 -0.31 12.20
C ASP A 269 -2.19 0.00 13.62
N THR A 270 -2.82 0.99 14.24
CA THR A 270 -2.50 1.45 15.60
C THR A 270 -3.67 1.28 16.55
N ILE A 271 -4.81 0.76 16.07
CA ILE A 271 -6.01 0.58 16.87
C ILE A 271 -5.90 -0.81 17.50
N PRO A 272 -5.90 -0.93 18.84
CA PRO A 272 -6.00 -2.25 19.46
C PRO A 272 -7.39 -2.84 19.23
N PRO A 273 -7.51 -4.17 19.20
CA PRO A 273 -8.82 -4.79 19.19
C PRO A 273 -9.61 -4.40 20.44
N ASP A 274 -10.93 -4.47 20.36
CA ASP A 274 -11.84 -4.33 21.50
C ASP A 274 -12.77 -5.55 21.60
N VAL A 275 -13.26 -5.86 22.81
CA VAL A 275 -14.26 -6.91 23.00
C VAL A 275 -15.65 -6.33 22.77
N GLU A 276 -16.35 -6.84 21.76
CA GLU A 276 -17.69 -6.37 21.42
C GLU A 276 -18.75 -6.96 22.36
N TYR A 277 -18.74 -8.28 22.54
CA TYR A 277 -19.69 -8.99 23.40
C TYR A 277 -19.23 -10.42 23.73
N ILE A 278 -19.86 -11.01 24.76
CA ILE A 278 -19.73 -12.43 25.10
C ILE A 278 -21.09 -13.11 24.88
N SER A 279 -21.09 -14.20 24.13
CA SER A 279 -22.25 -15.08 23.95
C SER A 279 -22.02 -16.41 24.67
N VAL A 280 -23.02 -16.86 25.42
CA VAL A 280 -23.00 -18.18 26.06
C VAL A 280 -23.66 -19.17 25.12
N LEU A 281 -22.88 -20.10 24.58
CA LEU A 281 -23.36 -21.06 23.58
C LEU A 281 -24.10 -22.22 24.25
N ASP A 282 -23.51 -22.74 25.32
CA ASP A 282 -24.06 -23.81 26.15
C ASP A 282 -23.43 -23.76 27.55
N ARG A 283 -23.79 -24.70 28.43
CA ARG A 283 -23.31 -24.75 29.82
C ARG A 283 -21.81 -25.04 29.96
N ASN A 284 -21.10 -25.31 28.87
CA ASN A 284 -19.70 -25.66 28.79
C ASN A 284 -18.95 -24.78 27.78
N LYS A 285 -19.60 -23.87 27.04
CA LYS A 285 -18.95 -23.03 26.03
C LYS A 285 -19.43 -21.58 26.09
N ILE A 286 -18.48 -20.66 26.00
CA ILE A 286 -18.74 -19.25 25.71
C ILE A 286 -17.92 -18.81 24.50
N GLU A 287 -18.42 -17.83 23.76
CA GLU A 287 -17.74 -17.20 22.63
C GLU A 287 -17.58 -15.70 22.89
N ILE A 288 -16.36 -15.21 22.69
CA ILE A 288 -15.98 -13.81 22.84
C ILE A 288 -15.81 -13.24 21.44
N SER A 289 -16.56 -12.18 21.11
CA SER A 289 -16.47 -11.48 19.82
C SER A 289 -15.65 -10.21 19.95
N PHE A 290 -14.83 -9.92 18.95
CA PHE A 290 -13.91 -8.79 18.92
C PHE A 290 -14.16 -7.89 17.70
N SER A 291 -13.76 -6.62 17.80
CA SER A 291 -13.90 -5.61 16.73
C SER A 291 -13.14 -5.97 15.44
N GLU A 292 -12.17 -6.87 15.53
CA GLU A 292 -11.32 -7.31 14.43
C GLU A 292 -10.74 -8.72 14.67
N ALA A 293 -9.94 -9.21 13.72
CA ALA A 293 -9.36 -10.54 13.79
C ALA A 293 -8.28 -10.62 14.88
N ILE A 294 -8.37 -11.64 15.74
CA ILE A 294 -7.46 -11.84 16.87
C ILE A 294 -6.47 -12.94 16.58
N GLU A 295 -5.24 -12.75 17.05
CA GLU A 295 -4.23 -13.77 17.14
C GLU A 295 -4.17 -14.36 18.56
N ILE A 296 -4.36 -15.68 18.63
CA ILE A 296 -4.20 -16.45 19.85
C ILE A 296 -2.72 -16.78 20.00
N MET A 297 -2.10 -16.28 21.06
CA MET A 297 -0.67 -16.47 21.35
C MET A 297 -0.47 -17.51 22.45
N ALA A 298 0.76 -18.05 22.56
CA ALA A 298 1.09 -19.06 23.58
C ALA A 298 0.97 -18.52 25.02
N ASP A 299 1.07 -17.21 25.19
CA ASP A 299 0.96 -16.49 26.47
C ASP A 299 -0.42 -15.83 26.68
N SER A 300 -1.40 -16.12 25.81
CA SER A 300 -2.79 -15.67 26.03
C SER A 300 -3.38 -16.33 27.28
N ILE A 301 -3.94 -15.51 28.18
CA ILE A 301 -4.47 -15.94 29.47
C ILE A 301 -5.95 -15.58 29.55
N PHE A 302 -6.77 -16.59 29.86
CA PHE A 302 -8.18 -16.45 30.17
C PHE A 302 -8.41 -16.93 31.61
N LYS A 303 -9.16 -16.17 32.39
CA LYS A 303 -9.59 -16.57 33.74
C LYS A 303 -11.04 -16.22 33.96
N ILE A 304 -11.83 -17.20 34.40
CA ILE A 304 -13.23 -17.02 34.73
C ILE A 304 -13.42 -17.26 36.23
N PHE A 305 -14.08 -16.33 36.91
CA PHE A 305 -14.40 -16.43 38.33
C PHE A 305 -15.80 -15.93 38.61
N THR A 306 -16.40 -16.42 39.68
CA THR A 306 -17.66 -15.89 40.22
C THR A 306 -17.39 -14.71 41.16
N GLU A 307 -18.43 -13.98 41.57
CA GLU A 307 -18.30 -12.91 42.59
C GLU A 307 -17.63 -13.39 43.89
N ASN A 308 -17.79 -14.66 44.25
CA ASN A 308 -17.18 -15.28 45.42
C ASN A 308 -15.73 -15.79 45.17
N ASN A 309 -15.09 -15.37 44.08
CA ASN A 309 -13.75 -15.80 43.64
C ASN A 309 -13.60 -17.32 43.41
N ARG A 310 -14.71 -18.06 43.23
CA ARG A 310 -14.64 -19.44 42.74
C ARG A 310 -14.29 -19.41 41.27
N GLU A 311 -13.17 -20.03 40.91
CA GLU A 311 -12.73 -20.18 39.53
C GLU A 311 -13.61 -21.20 38.78
N LEU A 312 -14.00 -20.84 37.56
CA LEU A 312 -14.55 -21.77 36.57
C LEU A 312 -13.41 -22.13 35.63
N LYS A 313 -12.99 -23.40 35.65
CA LYS A 313 -11.82 -23.82 34.85
C LYS A 313 -12.14 -23.76 33.37
N ILE A 314 -11.12 -23.41 32.61
CA ILE A 314 -11.13 -23.44 31.15
C ILE A 314 -10.31 -24.66 30.74
N SER A 315 -10.93 -25.60 30.02
CA SER A 315 -10.28 -26.81 29.54
C SER A 315 -9.62 -26.61 28.18
N ASN A 316 -10.10 -25.64 27.39
CA ASN A 316 -9.58 -25.36 26.06
C ASN A 316 -10.02 -23.99 25.53
N PHE A 317 -9.33 -23.49 24.50
CA PHE A 317 -9.78 -22.34 23.72
C PHE A 317 -9.31 -22.43 22.27
N TYR A 318 -10.12 -21.88 21.37
CA TYR A 318 -9.84 -21.89 19.93
C TYR A 318 -10.54 -20.73 19.21
N SER A 319 -10.11 -20.43 17.99
CA SER A 319 -10.78 -19.41 17.17
C SER A 319 -12.18 -19.90 16.78
N GLY A 320 -13.18 -19.04 16.92
CA GLY A 320 -14.54 -19.37 16.50
C GLY A 320 -14.70 -19.46 14.99
N LYS A 321 -15.96 -19.54 14.52
CA LYS A 321 -16.26 -19.67 13.08
C LYS A 321 -15.68 -18.50 12.26
N ASN A 322 -15.60 -17.32 12.86
CA ASN A 322 -14.94 -16.16 12.31
C ASN A 322 -13.61 -15.92 13.04
N LYS A 323 -12.60 -15.40 12.32
CA LYS A 323 -11.29 -15.06 12.93
C LYS A 323 -11.34 -13.91 13.96
N ASN A 324 -12.51 -13.30 14.13
CA ASN A 324 -12.77 -12.21 15.08
C ASN A 324 -13.45 -12.73 16.36
N SER A 325 -13.47 -14.04 16.60
CA SER A 325 -13.99 -14.61 17.84
C SER A 325 -13.12 -15.72 18.40
N ILE A 326 -13.22 -15.91 19.72
CA ILE A 326 -12.57 -16.98 20.47
C ILE A 326 -13.63 -17.72 21.28
N VAL A 327 -13.65 -19.04 21.17
CA VAL A 327 -14.50 -19.92 21.97
C VAL A 327 -13.67 -20.47 23.13
N LEU A 328 -14.23 -20.40 24.35
CA LEU A 328 -13.66 -21.00 25.55
C LEU A 328 -14.50 -22.20 25.98
N GLU A 329 -13.86 -23.35 26.18
CA GLU A 329 -14.48 -24.53 26.80
C GLU A 329 -14.29 -24.46 28.32
N THR A 330 -15.39 -24.47 29.06
CA THR A 330 -15.41 -24.33 30.51
C THR A 330 -15.90 -25.59 31.21
N ASP A 331 -15.60 -25.70 32.51
CA ASP A 331 -16.39 -26.52 33.41
C ASP A 331 -17.88 -26.13 33.35
N ILE A 332 -18.76 -27.01 33.87
CA ILE A 332 -20.22 -26.78 33.83
C ILE A 332 -20.58 -25.48 34.56
N GLN A 333 -21.17 -24.56 33.81
CA GLN A 333 -21.74 -23.32 34.29
C GLN A 333 -23.03 -23.57 35.06
N LYS A 334 -23.34 -22.70 36.04
CA LYS A 334 -24.65 -22.72 36.70
C LYS A 334 -25.56 -21.68 36.10
N GLU A 335 -26.83 -22.06 35.96
CA GLU A 335 -27.88 -21.19 35.46
C GLU A 335 -28.02 -19.91 36.30
N ASN A 336 -28.05 -18.76 35.63
CA ASN A 336 -28.20 -17.42 36.22
C ASN A 336 -27.08 -17.01 37.21
N GLU A 337 -25.97 -17.73 37.29
CA GLU A 337 -24.80 -17.30 38.05
C GLU A 337 -23.98 -16.31 37.22
N ILE A 338 -23.56 -15.20 37.84
CA ILE A 338 -22.72 -14.19 37.18
C ILE A 338 -21.26 -14.65 37.23
N TYR A 339 -20.65 -14.68 36.05
CA TYR A 339 -19.24 -14.96 35.87
C TYR A 339 -18.51 -13.73 35.36
N HIS A 340 -17.27 -13.59 35.80
CA HIS A 340 -16.34 -12.52 35.47
C HIS A 340 -15.17 -13.11 34.69
N LEU A 341 -15.00 -12.66 33.45
CA LEU A 341 -13.92 -13.05 32.56
C LEU A 341 -12.82 -11.98 32.58
N LYS A 342 -11.58 -12.42 32.83
CA LYS A 342 -10.36 -11.65 32.62
C LYS A 342 -9.59 -12.22 31.44
N ILE A 343 -9.12 -11.34 30.57
CA ILE A 343 -8.40 -11.64 29.34
C ILE A 343 -7.08 -10.87 29.36
N SER A 344 -5.96 -11.50 29.06
CA SER A 344 -4.69 -10.81 28.81
C SER A 344 -3.85 -11.54 27.76
N GLY A 345 -2.91 -10.85 27.13
CA GLY A 345 -2.01 -11.46 26.14
C GLY A 345 -2.67 -11.79 24.79
N LEU A 346 -3.69 -11.03 24.39
CA LEU A 346 -4.26 -11.08 23.04
C LEU A 346 -3.78 -9.88 22.22
N SER A 347 -3.63 -10.06 20.92
CA SER A 347 -3.38 -8.97 19.98
C SER A 347 -4.11 -9.21 18.66
N ASP A 348 -4.28 -8.15 17.88
CA ASP A 348 -4.70 -8.29 16.48
C ASP A 348 -3.59 -8.94 15.62
N LEU A 349 -3.87 -9.18 14.33
CA LEU A 349 -2.90 -9.70 13.37
C LEU A 349 -1.70 -8.74 13.08
N ARG A 350 -1.73 -7.53 13.63
CA ARG A 350 -0.72 -6.47 13.50
C ARG A 350 0.08 -6.25 14.80
N GLY A 351 -0.20 -7.04 15.83
CA GLY A 351 0.47 -6.98 17.12
C GLY A 351 0.08 -5.76 17.97
N ASN A 352 -1.10 -5.19 17.77
CA ASN A 352 -1.71 -4.26 18.73
C ASN A 352 -2.38 -5.09 19.82
N PHE A 353 -1.88 -4.98 21.04
CA PHE A 353 -2.40 -5.75 22.16
C PHE A 353 -3.77 -5.23 22.58
N LEU A 354 -4.69 -6.16 22.86
CA LEU A 354 -5.98 -5.88 23.49
C LEU A 354 -5.72 -5.00 24.73
N PHE A 355 -6.37 -3.85 24.78
CA PHE A 355 -6.27 -2.98 25.95
C PHE A 355 -6.82 -3.75 27.16
N ASP A 356 -6.02 -3.90 28.22
CA ASP A 356 -6.51 -4.45 29.49
C ASP A 356 -7.29 -3.35 30.20
N PRO A 357 -8.63 -3.41 30.26
CA PRO A 357 -9.42 -2.36 30.90
C PRO A 357 -9.24 -2.36 32.43
N GLY A 358 -8.57 -3.36 33.01
CA GLY A 358 -8.48 -3.57 34.47
C GLY A 358 -9.76 -4.16 35.08
N ASP A 359 -10.90 -3.94 34.44
CA ASP A 359 -12.20 -4.51 34.80
C ASP A 359 -12.43 -5.88 34.14
N SER A 360 -13.17 -6.75 34.82
CA SER A 360 -13.58 -8.04 34.26
C SER A 360 -14.85 -7.89 33.44
N LEU A 361 -14.90 -8.52 32.27
CA LEU A 361 -16.11 -8.67 31.46
C LEU A 361 -17.09 -9.62 32.17
N THR A 362 -18.40 -9.44 32.03
CA THR A 362 -19.39 -10.28 32.71
C THR A 362 -20.29 -11.04 31.75
N PHE A 363 -20.71 -12.24 32.17
CA PHE A 363 -21.74 -13.03 31.49
C PHE A 363 -22.57 -13.84 32.49
N LEU A 364 -23.78 -14.25 32.10
CA LEU A 364 -24.68 -15.08 32.88
C LEU A 364 -24.57 -16.54 32.42
N GLY A 365 -24.25 -17.45 33.34
CA GLY A 365 -24.17 -18.87 33.02
C GLY A 365 -25.51 -19.49 32.67
N THR A 366 -25.45 -20.59 31.92
CA THR A 366 -26.61 -21.39 31.52
C THR A 366 -26.46 -22.85 31.97
N ALA A 367 -27.57 -23.57 32.09
CA ALA A 367 -27.59 -25.02 32.28
C ALA A 367 -27.90 -25.79 30.98
N THR A 368 -28.07 -25.10 29.85
CA THR A 368 -28.40 -25.71 28.56
C THR A 368 -27.26 -26.64 28.10
N PRO A 369 -27.52 -27.94 27.87
CA PRO A 369 -26.50 -28.86 27.39
C PRO A 369 -26.15 -28.56 25.93
N ASP A 370 -24.93 -28.93 25.54
CA ASP A 370 -24.54 -28.98 24.14
C ASP A 370 -25.28 -30.12 23.42
N THR A 371 -25.89 -29.79 22.29
CA THR A 371 -26.65 -30.72 21.43
C THR A 371 -26.28 -30.56 19.97
N VAL A 372 -25.25 -29.77 19.67
CA VAL A 372 -24.86 -29.43 18.30
C VAL A 372 -23.92 -30.52 17.80
N SER A 373 -24.22 -31.06 16.63
CA SER A 373 -23.33 -32.00 15.96
C SER A 373 -22.08 -31.28 15.43
N PRO A 374 -20.89 -31.89 15.51
CA PRO A 374 -19.71 -31.35 14.84
C PRO A 374 -19.88 -31.36 13.31
N GLU A 375 -19.31 -30.35 12.66
CA GLU A 375 -19.31 -30.14 11.21
C GLU A 375 -17.88 -29.90 10.70
N ILE A 376 -17.64 -30.17 9.42
CA ILE A 376 -16.42 -29.72 8.74
C ILE A 376 -16.73 -28.37 8.09
N LEU A 377 -16.14 -27.29 8.61
CA LEU A 377 -16.37 -25.93 8.14
C LEU A 377 -15.59 -25.61 6.86
N SER A 378 -14.35 -26.10 6.78
CA SER A 378 -13.51 -25.91 5.61
C SER A 378 -12.44 -26.99 5.52
N PHE A 379 -11.93 -27.18 4.31
CA PHE A 379 -10.86 -28.14 4.05
C PHE A 379 -10.02 -27.68 2.86
N SER A 380 -8.78 -28.15 2.79
CA SER A 380 -7.88 -27.92 1.67
C SER A 380 -7.03 -29.16 1.46
N PRO A 381 -6.80 -29.65 0.23
CA PRO A 381 -7.29 -29.12 -1.04
C PRO A 381 -8.82 -29.13 -1.19
N GLN A 382 -9.36 -28.29 -2.07
CA GLN A 382 -10.81 -28.29 -2.35
C GLN A 382 -11.20 -29.55 -3.15
N ASP A 383 -12.46 -29.98 -3.04
CA ASP A 383 -12.90 -31.18 -3.73
C ASP A 383 -12.87 -31.01 -5.25
N SER A 384 -12.47 -32.09 -5.94
CA SER A 384 -12.27 -32.16 -7.38
C SER A 384 -11.28 -31.10 -7.93
N SER A 385 -10.38 -30.58 -7.09
CA SER A 385 -9.39 -29.58 -7.50
C SER A 385 -8.21 -30.19 -8.26
N SER A 386 -7.57 -29.39 -9.11
CA SER A 386 -6.40 -29.78 -9.89
C SER A 386 -5.25 -28.80 -9.70
N ASP A 387 -4.04 -29.19 -10.14
CA ASP A 387 -2.80 -28.41 -9.97
C ASP A 387 -2.44 -28.17 -8.49
N ILE A 388 -2.73 -29.17 -7.64
CA ILE A 388 -2.38 -29.14 -6.22
C ILE A 388 -0.90 -29.48 -6.05
N SER A 389 -0.17 -28.68 -5.26
CA SER A 389 1.26 -28.97 -5.03
C SER A 389 1.44 -30.35 -4.43
N CYS A 390 2.45 -31.07 -4.92
CA CYS A 390 2.74 -32.43 -4.48
C CYS A 390 3.17 -32.50 -2.99
N ASN A 391 3.49 -31.38 -2.35
CA ASN A 391 3.84 -31.31 -0.93
C ASN A 391 2.74 -30.68 -0.06
N THR A 392 1.55 -30.44 -0.61
CA THR A 392 0.45 -29.80 0.11
C THR A 392 -0.05 -30.70 1.25
N PRO A 393 -0.03 -30.23 2.52
CA PRO A 393 -0.73 -30.93 3.58
C PRO A 393 -2.24 -30.82 3.37
N ILE A 394 -2.99 -31.82 3.82
CA ILE A 394 -4.44 -31.82 3.76
C ILE A 394 -4.96 -31.26 5.07
N SER A 395 -5.60 -30.09 5.01
CA SER A 395 -6.12 -29.34 6.17
C SER A 395 -7.62 -29.54 6.30
N ILE A 396 -8.09 -29.71 7.53
CA ILE A 396 -9.51 -29.79 7.89
C ILE A 396 -9.75 -28.88 9.09
N VAL A 397 -10.79 -28.05 9.00
CA VAL A 397 -11.27 -27.21 10.09
C VAL A 397 -12.66 -27.69 10.50
N PHE A 398 -12.80 -28.11 11.75
CA PHE A 398 -14.04 -28.52 12.36
C PHE A 398 -14.78 -27.33 12.99
N SER A 399 -16.08 -27.47 13.21
CA SER A 399 -16.88 -26.46 13.92
C SER A 399 -16.59 -26.40 15.42
N GLU A 400 -16.08 -27.50 15.98
CA GLU A 400 -15.76 -27.66 17.39
C GLU A 400 -14.77 -28.82 17.60
N PRO A 401 -14.14 -28.93 18.79
CA PRO A 401 -13.17 -29.98 19.06
C PRO A 401 -13.78 -31.38 19.03
N VAL A 402 -13.25 -32.22 18.16
CA VAL A 402 -13.60 -33.63 18.05
C VAL A 402 -12.73 -34.49 18.97
N ASP A 403 -13.25 -35.65 19.37
CA ASP A 403 -12.45 -36.65 20.07
C ASP A 403 -11.35 -37.17 19.13
N THR A 404 -10.11 -37.03 19.57
CA THR A 404 -8.91 -37.33 18.78
C THR A 404 -8.39 -38.76 19.00
N THR A 405 -8.96 -39.51 19.95
CA THR A 405 -8.47 -40.84 20.32
C THR A 405 -8.61 -41.86 19.18
N ASP A 406 -9.68 -41.79 18.41
CA ASP A 406 -9.98 -42.74 17.32
C ASP A 406 -9.74 -42.19 15.90
N ILE A 407 -9.64 -40.87 15.74
CA ILE A 407 -9.56 -40.23 14.41
C ILE A 407 -8.33 -40.66 13.61
N ASN A 408 -7.22 -40.99 14.28
CA ASN A 408 -5.96 -41.38 13.61
C ASN A 408 -6.10 -42.65 12.77
N ASN A 409 -6.96 -43.58 13.18
CA ASN A 409 -7.18 -44.85 12.48
C ASN A 409 -8.33 -44.77 11.46
N LYS A 410 -8.93 -43.59 11.30
CA LYS A 410 -10.11 -43.33 10.48
C LYS A 410 -9.82 -42.44 9.27
N ILE A 411 -8.56 -42.09 9.08
CA ILE A 411 -8.09 -41.25 7.99
C ILE A 411 -7.27 -42.08 7.01
N SER A 412 -7.49 -41.87 5.72
CA SER A 412 -6.73 -42.52 4.65
C SER A 412 -6.53 -41.61 3.45
N LEU A 413 -5.41 -41.81 2.74
CA LEU A 413 -5.09 -41.13 1.50
C LEU A 413 -4.65 -42.17 0.47
N TYR A 414 -5.40 -42.32 -0.62
CA TYR A 414 -5.09 -43.28 -1.67
C TYR A 414 -4.87 -42.58 -3.00
N SER A 415 -3.92 -43.09 -3.79
CA SER A 415 -3.86 -42.75 -5.22
C SER A 415 -4.86 -43.62 -5.98
N LEU A 416 -5.77 -42.99 -6.72
CA LEU A 416 -6.81 -43.70 -7.48
C LEU A 416 -6.23 -44.53 -8.63
N SER A 417 -5.11 -44.07 -9.19
CA SER A 417 -4.47 -44.71 -10.35
C SER A 417 -3.81 -46.07 -10.05
N ASP A 418 -3.28 -46.25 -8.84
CA ASP A 418 -2.53 -47.46 -8.45
C ASP A 418 -3.02 -48.09 -7.14
N SER A 419 -4.07 -47.53 -6.53
CA SER A 419 -4.67 -47.97 -5.25
C SER A 419 -3.66 -48.09 -4.09
N VAL A 420 -2.57 -47.33 -4.16
CA VAL A 420 -1.53 -47.31 -3.13
C VAL A 420 -1.90 -46.34 -2.02
N ASN A 421 -1.82 -46.80 -0.77
CA ASN A 421 -1.95 -45.95 0.41
C ASN A 421 -0.74 -45.02 0.55
N VAL A 422 -0.99 -43.77 0.93
CA VAL A 422 0.05 -42.81 1.27
C VAL A 422 0.09 -42.64 2.78
N ASP A 423 1.16 -43.12 3.39
CA ASP A 423 1.39 -42.93 4.81
C ASP A 423 1.60 -41.45 5.12
N GLY A 424 1.10 -40.99 6.27
CA GLY A 424 1.26 -39.62 6.73
C GLY A 424 1.07 -39.52 8.24
N LYS A 425 1.24 -38.30 8.74
CA LYS A 425 1.07 -37.96 10.16
C LYS A 425 0.02 -36.88 10.31
N LEU A 426 -0.70 -36.94 11.43
CA LEU A 426 -1.68 -35.92 11.80
C LEU A 426 -1.02 -34.91 12.74
N ILE A 427 -1.20 -33.63 12.44
CA ILE A 427 -0.71 -32.50 13.23
C ILE A 427 -1.92 -31.62 13.55
N TRP A 428 -2.23 -31.49 14.83
CA TRP A 428 -3.24 -30.55 15.32
C TRP A 428 -2.60 -29.17 15.48
N LEU A 429 -3.09 -28.19 14.72
CA LEU A 429 -2.65 -26.79 14.81
C LEU A 429 -3.43 -26.05 15.90
N SER A 430 -4.67 -26.44 16.12
CA SER A 430 -5.54 -25.98 17.20
C SER A 430 -6.50 -27.12 17.57
N PRO A 431 -7.32 -26.98 18.61
CA PRO A 431 -8.37 -27.96 18.93
C PRO A 431 -9.37 -28.28 17.81
N VAL A 432 -9.51 -27.38 16.82
CA VAL A 432 -10.48 -27.50 15.72
C VAL A 432 -9.81 -27.58 14.35
N GLU A 433 -8.49 -27.49 14.27
CA GLU A 433 -7.75 -27.49 13.00
C GLU A 433 -6.68 -28.58 12.98
N MET A 434 -6.76 -29.43 11.97
CA MET A 434 -5.89 -30.57 11.78
C MET A 434 -5.29 -30.55 10.38
N ASN A 435 -4.01 -30.89 10.29
CA ASN A 435 -3.32 -31.19 9.04
C ASN A 435 -2.90 -32.66 8.98
N PHE A 436 -3.29 -33.37 7.93
CA PHE A 436 -2.65 -34.60 7.49
C PHE A 436 -1.45 -34.25 6.60
N VAL A 437 -0.24 -34.59 7.05
CA VAL A 437 1.00 -34.35 6.33
C VAL A 437 1.51 -35.69 5.76
N PRO A 438 1.49 -35.88 4.43
CA PRO A 438 2.09 -37.05 3.80
C PRO A 438 3.56 -37.24 4.22
N SER A 439 4.00 -38.49 4.35
CA SER A 439 5.37 -38.82 4.79
C SER A 439 6.44 -38.45 3.76
N GLY A 440 6.03 -38.19 2.52
CA GLY A 440 6.86 -37.64 1.46
C GLY A 440 5.99 -36.99 0.39
N ASP A 441 6.62 -36.36 -0.59
CA ASP A 441 5.92 -35.74 -1.72
C ASP A 441 5.00 -36.75 -2.42
N LEU A 442 3.77 -36.30 -2.69
CA LEU A 442 2.85 -36.99 -3.57
C LEU A 442 3.45 -37.08 -4.98
N LYS A 443 3.04 -38.09 -5.74
CA LYS A 443 3.48 -38.23 -7.13
C LYS A 443 2.81 -37.15 -7.97
N SER A 444 3.55 -36.59 -8.92
CA SER A 444 3.06 -35.57 -9.86
C SER A 444 2.04 -36.16 -10.84
N GLN A 445 1.06 -35.34 -11.26
CA GLN A 445 -0.01 -35.71 -12.19
C GLN A 445 -0.79 -36.96 -11.76
N LYS A 446 -1.04 -37.09 -10.46
CA LYS A 446 -1.79 -38.20 -9.89
C LYS A 446 -3.07 -37.74 -9.22
N GLU A 447 -4.09 -38.56 -9.36
CA GLU A 447 -5.38 -38.40 -8.70
C GLU A 447 -5.32 -39.07 -7.33
N TYR A 448 -5.71 -38.33 -6.30
CA TYR A 448 -5.76 -38.77 -4.92
C TYR A 448 -7.17 -38.61 -4.36
N ILE A 449 -7.53 -39.54 -3.47
CA ILE A 449 -8.71 -39.46 -2.62
C ILE A 449 -8.27 -39.48 -1.17
N PHE A 450 -8.66 -38.44 -0.44
CA PHE A 450 -8.55 -38.37 1.01
C PHE A 450 -9.90 -38.73 1.62
N SER A 451 -9.94 -39.62 2.61
CA SER A 451 -11.16 -40.08 3.24
C SER A 451 -11.07 -40.05 4.77
N VAL A 452 -12.15 -39.61 5.42
CA VAL A 452 -12.32 -39.63 6.88
C VAL A 452 -13.62 -40.37 7.21
N GLU A 453 -13.50 -41.49 7.93
CA GLU A 453 -14.65 -42.22 8.47
C GLU A 453 -15.20 -41.51 9.72
N LEU A 454 -16.38 -40.90 9.61
CA LEU A 454 -16.98 -40.05 10.64
C LEU A 454 -17.99 -40.78 11.56
N GLU A 455 -18.46 -41.98 11.18
CA GLU A 455 -19.57 -42.70 11.83
C GLU A 455 -19.47 -42.86 13.36
N ASN A 456 -18.24 -42.93 13.89
CA ASN A 456 -17.96 -43.10 15.31
C ASN A 456 -17.11 -41.96 15.91
N ILE A 457 -16.86 -40.90 15.15
CA ILE A 457 -16.19 -39.71 15.68
C ILE A 457 -17.25 -38.86 16.35
N THR A 458 -17.01 -38.48 17.61
CA THR A 458 -17.88 -37.57 18.36
C THR A 458 -17.14 -36.30 18.73
N ASP A 459 -17.88 -35.28 19.12
CA ASP A 459 -17.32 -34.21 19.95
C ASP A 459 -17.03 -34.70 21.38
N LYS A 460 -16.57 -33.80 22.25
CA LYS A 460 -16.33 -34.08 23.68
C LYS A 460 -17.60 -34.31 24.51
N HIS A 461 -18.77 -33.99 23.96
CA HIS A 461 -20.09 -34.14 24.59
C HIS A 461 -20.90 -35.31 24.02
N SER A 462 -20.25 -36.18 23.23
CA SER A 462 -20.84 -37.37 22.59
C SER A 462 -21.87 -37.08 21.49
N ASN A 463 -21.92 -35.86 20.94
CA ASN A 463 -22.67 -35.58 19.72
C ASN A 463 -21.90 -36.14 18.51
N LYS A 464 -22.63 -36.70 17.54
CA LYS A 464 -22.07 -37.36 16.37
C LYS A 464 -22.15 -36.47 15.14
N PHE A 465 -21.22 -36.67 14.21
CA PHE A 465 -21.37 -36.15 12.85
C PHE A 465 -22.67 -36.63 12.20
N GLN A 466 -23.28 -35.79 11.38
CA GLN A 466 -24.47 -36.16 10.60
C GLN A 466 -24.11 -37.14 9.47
N ASP A 467 -22.99 -36.90 8.80
CA ASP A 467 -22.47 -37.76 7.74
C ASP A 467 -21.54 -38.83 8.31
N SER A 468 -21.55 -40.02 7.72
CA SER A 468 -20.70 -41.15 8.13
C SER A 468 -19.32 -41.15 7.45
N LEU A 469 -19.16 -40.41 6.35
CA LEU A 469 -17.96 -40.43 5.53
C LEU A 469 -17.74 -39.06 4.90
N PHE A 470 -16.52 -38.55 5.01
CA PHE A 470 -16.07 -37.36 4.30
C PHE A 470 -14.97 -37.74 3.31
N GLN A 471 -15.06 -37.25 2.07
CA GLN A 471 -14.07 -37.53 1.02
C GLN A 471 -13.72 -36.27 0.23
N VAL A 472 -12.46 -36.19 -0.18
CA VAL A 472 -11.95 -35.12 -1.05
C VAL A 472 -11.11 -35.72 -2.15
N TYR A 473 -11.43 -35.36 -3.38
CA TYR A 473 -10.71 -35.74 -4.59
C TYR A 473 -9.80 -34.59 -5.04
N PHE A 474 -8.56 -34.87 -5.40
CA PHE A 474 -7.69 -33.85 -5.99
C PHE A 474 -6.63 -34.43 -6.93
N ILE A 475 -6.16 -33.59 -7.85
CA ILE A 475 -5.12 -33.94 -8.83
C ILE A 475 -3.88 -33.10 -8.54
N THR A 476 -2.74 -33.77 -8.36
CA THR A 476 -1.47 -33.09 -8.15
C THR A 476 -0.95 -32.43 -9.42
N GLU A 477 -0.20 -31.35 -9.23
CA GLU A 477 0.44 -30.58 -10.28
C GLU A 477 1.35 -31.40 -11.20
N ASN A 478 1.58 -30.87 -12.40
CA ASN A 478 2.61 -31.36 -13.31
C ASN A 478 3.94 -30.64 -13.04
N ARG A 479 4.86 -31.33 -12.37
CA ARG A 479 6.19 -30.79 -12.02
C ARG A 479 7.10 -30.58 -13.23
N ASP A 480 6.89 -31.29 -14.34
CA ASP A 480 7.68 -31.13 -15.58
C ASP A 480 7.42 -29.76 -16.24
N LEU A 481 6.27 -29.15 -15.96
CA LEU A 481 5.90 -27.81 -16.46
C LEU A 481 6.33 -26.68 -15.53
N LYS A 482 6.97 -26.98 -14.40
CA LYS A 482 7.36 -25.99 -13.40
C LYS A 482 8.83 -25.60 -13.56
N GLY A 483 9.19 -24.39 -13.14
CA GLY A 483 10.57 -23.92 -13.05
C GLY A 483 11.06 -23.87 -11.59
N SER A 484 12.30 -23.43 -11.38
CA SER A 484 12.84 -23.19 -10.05
C SER A 484 13.42 -21.78 -9.90
N ILE A 485 13.54 -21.32 -8.66
CA ILE A 485 14.28 -20.11 -8.31
C ILE A 485 15.47 -20.54 -7.47
N ILE A 486 16.67 -20.15 -7.91
CA ILE A 486 17.91 -20.36 -7.16
C ILE A 486 18.56 -19.01 -6.84
N GLY A 487 19.25 -18.95 -5.71
CA GLY A 487 19.92 -17.73 -5.27
C GLY A 487 20.79 -17.98 -4.06
N THR A 488 21.47 -16.93 -3.60
CA THR A 488 22.31 -16.98 -2.40
C THR A 488 21.99 -15.84 -1.45
N ILE A 489 21.66 -16.16 -0.20
CA ILE A 489 21.57 -15.16 0.86
C ILE A 489 22.95 -14.99 1.48
N VAL A 490 23.43 -13.74 1.48
CA VAL A 490 24.69 -13.36 2.10
C VAL A 490 24.38 -12.40 3.24
N ASP A 491 24.74 -12.79 4.47
CA ASP A 491 24.62 -11.94 5.65
C ASP A 491 25.97 -11.93 6.39
N SER A 492 26.49 -10.72 6.64
CA SER A 492 27.70 -10.48 7.42
C SER A 492 27.52 -10.79 8.91
N ASN A 493 26.30 -10.75 9.43
CA ASN A 493 25.96 -11.00 10.83
C ASN A 493 25.70 -12.50 11.07
N ARG A 494 26.78 -13.30 11.10
CA ARG A 494 26.72 -14.77 11.20
C ARG A 494 26.37 -15.33 12.59
N PHE A 495 26.12 -14.47 13.59
CA PHE A 495 26.05 -14.89 14.99
C PHE A 495 24.64 -15.15 15.54
N ASN A 496 23.58 -14.90 14.75
CA ASN A 496 22.20 -15.12 15.17
C ASN A 496 21.47 -16.07 14.19
N ASN A 497 20.66 -16.98 14.74
CA ASN A 497 19.76 -17.85 13.98
C ASN A 497 18.54 -17.05 13.51
N PHE A 498 18.72 -16.21 12.49
CA PHE A 498 17.60 -15.53 11.83
C PHE A 498 17.07 -16.36 10.67
N SER A 499 15.76 -16.29 10.43
CA SER A 499 15.17 -16.75 9.18
C SER A 499 15.05 -15.64 8.14
N TYR A 500 15.02 -16.06 6.88
CA TYR A 500 14.76 -15.18 5.75
C TYR A 500 13.51 -15.65 5.04
N HIS A 501 12.69 -14.70 4.64
CA HIS A 501 11.36 -14.97 4.14
C HIS A 501 11.22 -14.36 2.75
N LEU A 502 10.97 -15.23 1.77
CA LEU A 502 10.79 -14.84 0.37
C LEU A 502 9.31 -14.62 0.08
N ILE A 503 8.95 -13.38 -0.27
CA ILE A 503 7.63 -13.01 -0.76
C ILE A 503 7.68 -12.94 -2.29
N ILE A 504 6.83 -13.73 -2.94
CA ILE A 504 6.80 -13.85 -4.40
C ILE A 504 5.39 -13.51 -4.91
N THR A 505 5.29 -12.43 -5.67
CA THR A 505 4.02 -11.92 -6.22
C THR A 505 4.05 -11.97 -7.74
N ASN A 506 2.88 -12.03 -8.38
CA ASN A 506 2.83 -11.91 -9.84
C ASN A 506 3.23 -10.50 -10.30
N SER A 507 3.45 -10.33 -11.61
CA SER A 507 3.83 -9.05 -12.20
C SER A 507 2.85 -7.90 -11.90
N THR A 508 1.56 -8.19 -11.70
CA THR A 508 0.50 -7.21 -11.37
C THR A 508 0.39 -6.89 -9.88
N GLY A 509 1.16 -7.55 -9.01
CA GLY A 509 1.13 -7.36 -7.55
C GLY A 509 0.03 -8.16 -6.83
N GLY A 510 -0.70 -9.00 -7.55
CA GLY A 510 -1.59 -10.00 -6.97
C GLY A 510 -0.79 -11.05 -6.19
N LYS A 511 -1.28 -11.40 -5.00
CA LYS A 511 -0.70 -12.40 -4.09
C LYS A 511 -0.75 -13.78 -4.77
N VAL A 512 0.40 -14.42 -5.01
CA VAL A 512 0.44 -15.78 -5.60
C VAL A 512 1.12 -16.77 -4.66
N PHE A 513 2.22 -16.43 -3.98
CA PHE A 513 2.84 -17.27 -2.95
C PHE A 513 3.34 -16.42 -1.78
N SER A 514 2.89 -16.73 -0.56
CA SER A 514 3.00 -15.76 0.54
C SER A 514 4.35 -15.72 1.22
N GLU A 515 5.06 -16.84 1.39
CA GLU A 515 6.31 -16.84 2.15
C GLU A 515 7.04 -18.18 2.07
N LEU A 516 8.34 -18.16 1.82
CA LEU A 516 9.20 -19.32 2.05
C LEU A 516 10.29 -18.98 3.05
N LYS A 517 10.39 -19.80 4.10
CA LYS A 517 11.37 -19.68 5.18
C LYS A 517 12.70 -20.34 4.83
N ILE A 518 13.78 -19.56 4.87
CA ILE A 518 15.16 -20.02 4.75
C ILE A 518 15.82 -19.86 6.11
N ASN A 519 16.21 -20.97 6.72
CA ASN A 519 16.66 -21.00 8.13
C ASN A 519 18.09 -20.48 8.36
N LYS A 520 18.88 -20.28 7.30
CA LYS A 520 20.26 -19.79 7.41
C LYS A 520 20.76 -19.16 6.10
N PRO A 521 21.71 -18.22 6.13
CA PRO A 521 22.38 -17.71 4.94
C PRO A 521 23.02 -18.83 4.12
N GLY A 522 23.10 -18.64 2.81
CA GLY A 522 23.66 -19.59 1.86
C GLY A 522 22.83 -19.74 0.60
N LYS A 523 23.19 -20.75 -0.21
CA LYS A 523 22.46 -21.10 -1.41
C LYS A 523 21.10 -21.67 -1.06
N PHE A 524 20.07 -21.27 -1.79
CA PHE A 524 18.74 -21.86 -1.74
C PHE A 524 18.30 -22.27 -3.14
N ASN A 525 17.44 -23.28 -3.19
CA ASN A 525 16.72 -23.70 -4.39
C ASN A 525 15.27 -23.89 -3.99
N ILE A 526 14.38 -23.18 -4.67
CA ILE A 526 12.94 -23.31 -4.50
C ILE A 526 12.38 -23.86 -5.82
N PRO A 527 12.10 -25.17 -5.88
CA PRO A 527 11.58 -25.81 -7.07
C PRO A 527 10.08 -25.61 -7.22
N TYR A 528 9.57 -26.01 -8.39
CA TYR A 528 8.15 -26.18 -8.71
C TYR A 528 7.32 -24.88 -8.76
N PHE A 529 7.89 -23.79 -9.26
CA PHE A 529 7.13 -22.59 -9.59
C PHE A 529 6.38 -22.71 -10.91
N ASN A 530 5.15 -22.19 -10.93
CA ASN A 530 4.45 -21.92 -12.17
C ASN A 530 5.28 -20.99 -13.07
N THR A 531 5.17 -21.20 -14.38
CA THR A 531 5.81 -20.32 -15.36
C THR A 531 5.16 -18.94 -15.36
N GLY A 532 5.95 -17.88 -15.44
CA GLY A 532 5.42 -16.52 -15.45
C GLY A 532 6.46 -15.48 -15.04
N GLN A 533 5.98 -14.24 -14.91
CA GLN A 533 6.79 -13.14 -14.39
C GLN A 533 6.42 -12.83 -12.95
N TYR A 534 7.45 -12.75 -12.10
CA TYR A 534 7.30 -12.60 -10.66
C TYR A 534 8.10 -11.42 -10.14
N LYS A 535 7.59 -10.79 -9.07
CA LYS A 535 8.34 -9.85 -8.25
C LYS A 535 8.73 -10.56 -6.96
N ILE A 536 9.99 -10.40 -6.58
CA ILE A 536 10.57 -11.08 -5.42
C ILE A 536 11.04 -10.03 -4.41
N LEU A 537 10.62 -10.22 -3.17
CA LEU A 537 11.11 -9.49 -2.00
C LEU A 537 11.59 -10.49 -0.98
N VAL A 538 12.70 -10.20 -0.32
CA VAL A 538 13.27 -11.03 0.74
C VAL A 538 13.46 -10.17 1.96
N TYR A 539 12.90 -10.57 3.10
CA TYR A 539 13.17 -9.91 4.37
C TYR A 539 13.85 -10.86 5.35
N LYS A 540 14.59 -10.27 6.30
CA LYS A 540 15.24 -10.97 7.40
C LYS A 540 14.34 -10.83 8.62
N ASP A 541 13.81 -11.95 9.07
CA ASP A 541 12.92 -12.06 10.21
C ASP A 541 13.76 -12.00 11.50
N LEU A 542 13.73 -10.86 12.18
CA LEU A 542 14.58 -10.56 13.33
C LEU A 542 13.98 -11.08 14.64
N ASP A 543 12.65 -11.17 14.72
CA ASP A 543 11.92 -11.63 15.90
C ASP A 543 11.44 -13.09 15.78
N ASN A 544 11.65 -13.72 14.62
CA ASN A 544 11.27 -15.10 14.27
C ASN A 544 9.76 -15.35 14.29
N ASN A 545 8.95 -14.32 14.09
CA ASN A 545 7.49 -14.43 14.09
C ASN A 545 6.91 -14.90 12.73
N GLY A 546 7.74 -14.98 11.68
CA GLY A 546 7.32 -15.36 10.33
C GLY A 546 6.42 -14.33 9.64
N ARG A 547 6.58 -13.04 9.93
CA ARG A 547 5.87 -11.92 9.30
C ARG A 547 6.79 -10.72 9.21
N TYR A 548 6.66 -9.94 8.14
CA TYR A 548 7.44 -8.70 8.03
C TYR A 548 7.00 -7.67 9.09
N SER A 549 7.92 -7.33 9.98
CA SER A 549 7.72 -6.27 10.97
C SER A 549 8.00 -4.89 10.35
N PHE A 550 6.96 -4.06 10.20
CA PHE A 550 7.06 -2.69 9.66
C PHE A 550 7.70 -1.68 10.63
N GLY A 551 7.97 -2.09 11.88
CA GLY A 551 8.41 -1.21 12.97
C GLY A 551 7.24 -0.45 13.62
N LYS A 552 7.52 0.21 14.75
CA LYS A 552 6.55 1.01 15.52
C LYS A 552 7.17 2.35 15.91
N LEU A 553 6.35 3.40 16.00
CA LEU A 553 6.81 4.72 16.48
C LEU A 553 6.79 4.84 18.01
N SER A 554 5.92 4.09 18.70
CA SER A 554 5.76 4.15 20.16
C SER A 554 5.31 2.81 20.75
N PRO A 555 6.12 2.16 21.62
CA PRO A 555 7.56 2.42 21.77
C PRO A 555 8.27 2.23 20.43
N PHE A 556 9.35 2.98 20.21
CA PHE A 556 10.05 2.93 18.93
C PHE A 556 10.69 1.55 18.70
N THR A 557 10.37 0.91 17.58
CA THR A 557 11.04 -0.30 17.08
C THR A 557 11.37 -0.12 15.61
N TYR A 558 12.52 -0.67 15.19
CA TYR A 558 12.91 -0.67 13.78
C TYR A 558 12.02 -1.59 12.96
N SER A 559 11.96 -1.35 11.66
CA SER A 559 11.44 -2.34 10.72
C SER A 559 12.44 -3.48 10.53
N GLU A 560 12.00 -4.56 9.93
CA GLU A 560 12.92 -5.57 9.43
C GLU A 560 13.61 -5.10 8.14
N PRO A 561 14.88 -5.48 7.92
CA PRO A 561 15.54 -5.18 6.68
C PRO A 561 15.02 -6.10 5.57
N PHE A 562 14.91 -5.55 4.37
CA PHE A 562 14.48 -6.30 3.18
C PHE A 562 15.24 -5.88 1.94
N ILE A 563 15.27 -6.79 0.97
CA ILE A 563 15.82 -6.62 -0.36
C ILE A 563 14.69 -6.88 -1.35
N LYS A 564 14.50 -5.95 -2.28
CA LYS A 564 13.56 -6.11 -3.39
C LYS A 564 14.36 -6.26 -4.68
N ILE A 565 13.96 -7.21 -5.52
CA ILE A 565 14.44 -7.31 -6.90
C ILE A 565 13.60 -6.37 -7.76
N ASP A 566 14.22 -5.33 -8.30
CA ASP A 566 13.52 -4.27 -9.04
C ASP A 566 12.91 -4.77 -10.36
N GLN A 567 13.62 -5.67 -11.05
CA GLN A 567 13.17 -6.22 -12.33
C GLN A 567 12.34 -7.49 -12.10
N PRO A 568 11.21 -7.65 -12.82
CA PRO A 568 10.47 -8.91 -12.80
C PRO A 568 11.36 -10.08 -13.21
N VAL A 569 11.29 -11.17 -12.45
CA VAL A 569 11.99 -12.42 -12.70
C VAL A 569 11.09 -13.33 -13.54
N GLU A 570 11.58 -13.74 -14.70
CA GLU A 570 10.87 -14.68 -15.59
C GLU A 570 11.23 -16.12 -15.23
N ILE A 571 10.21 -16.93 -14.92
CA ILE A 571 10.35 -18.37 -14.64
C ILE A 571 9.82 -19.16 -15.82
N ARG A 572 10.62 -20.11 -16.31
CA ARG A 572 10.29 -20.99 -17.44
C ARG A 572 10.28 -22.45 -16.99
N ALA A 573 9.43 -23.25 -17.64
CA ALA A 573 9.28 -24.67 -17.34
C ALA A 573 10.60 -25.42 -17.55
N GLY A 574 11.03 -26.20 -16.55
CA GLY A 574 12.26 -27.00 -16.61
C GLY A 574 13.56 -26.21 -16.50
N TRP A 575 13.52 -24.91 -16.17
CA TRP A 575 14.72 -24.09 -15.98
C TRP A 575 14.92 -23.69 -14.52
N ASP A 576 16.19 -23.60 -14.12
CA ASP A 576 16.60 -22.95 -12.88
C ASP A 576 16.84 -21.46 -13.15
N THR A 577 16.02 -20.60 -12.53
CA THR A 577 16.16 -19.14 -12.63
C THR A 577 17.02 -18.61 -11.50
N GLU A 578 18.25 -18.19 -11.82
CA GLU A 578 19.20 -17.59 -10.87
C GLU A 578 18.89 -16.10 -10.63
N ILE A 579 18.74 -15.74 -9.35
CA ILE A 579 18.48 -14.36 -8.92
C ILE A 579 19.69 -13.68 -8.27
N GLY A 580 20.81 -14.41 -8.14
CA GLY A 580 22.09 -13.88 -7.67
C GLY A 580 22.21 -13.80 -6.15
N GLU A 581 23.13 -12.93 -5.70
CA GLU A 581 23.40 -12.72 -4.28
C GLU A 581 22.51 -11.64 -3.68
N LEU A 582 21.78 -12.01 -2.63
CA LEU A 582 20.97 -11.13 -1.80
C LEU A 582 21.76 -10.76 -0.54
N ILE A 583 22.41 -9.61 -0.59
CA ILE A 583 23.37 -9.17 0.45
C ILE A 583 22.68 -8.30 1.49
N PHE A 584 22.45 -8.86 2.68
CA PHE A 584 22.06 -8.10 3.86
C PHE A 584 23.31 -7.51 4.52
N LYS A 585 23.39 -6.17 4.55
CA LYS A 585 24.52 -5.43 5.15
C LYS A 585 24.22 -4.95 6.58
N TYR A 586 23.10 -5.41 7.15
CA TYR A 586 22.49 -4.94 8.39
C TYR A 586 22.80 -5.87 9.58
#